data_AF-A0A6I0ZWI1-F1
#
_entry.id   AF-A0A6I0ZWI1-F1
#
_cell.length_a   1.000
_cell.length_b   1.000
_cell.length_c   1.000
_cell.angle_alpha   90.00
_cell.angle_beta   90.00
_cell.angle_gamma   90.00
#
_symmetry.space_group_name_H-M   'P 1'
#
loop_
_entity.id
_entity.type
_entity.pdbx_description
1 polymer ?
#
loop_
_entity_poly.entity_id
_entity_poly.type
_entity_poly.pdbx_seq_one_letter_code
_entity_poly.pdbx_strand_id
1 'polypeptide(L)'
;MTSVNENIKRLEELSQEDGTGGLLVCYETGREKPHADSSYQLYPVNPDQKGMTYQFLSLLHVGVETARISAFIPDTRMEVYRFPRMSDLPPFYRDTPVKEYITGMLLPHIKKNRLKPVVSVNLRDMVFIRSEGLSVEPGGILRLDAGQIDRLVEFRRRQDELAARYKYIPGYKLPLRVIETPKGVLVFSGSDIGRKGTENFYKFLLDNYFSMHAPSGPIRQYRVDSPSDRLYGLTDISCRKESGTNRYTFDLFDAYAGIGASEKKGWVLEFATDMAPSDTEYRLEDFSGYRPEGNNRDIFRLLTLQKHFDRTIILDPAFAYHFQFKEFVRRMDDCVNGLSTGDSMEKILEEMREKSDHILRTDFRVRGYGTSDRQKENKPGKVQKNKPKI
;
A
#
# COMPACT_ATOMS: atom_id res chain seq x y z
N MET A 1 26.33 8.57 -5.54
CA MET A 1 26.01 9.80 -4.80
C MET A 1 27.14 10.01 -3.79
N THR A 2 27.78 11.18 -3.77
CA THR A 2 28.69 11.56 -2.69
C THR A 2 27.90 11.58 -1.39
N SER A 3 28.47 11.06 -0.31
CA SER A 3 27.78 11.01 0.98
C SER A 3 27.48 12.43 1.48
N VAL A 4 26.44 12.60 2.30
CA VAL A 4 26.10 13.92 2.91
C VAL A 4 27.33 14.54 3.58
N ASN A 5 28.17 13.71 4.19
CA ASN A 5 29.45 14.12 4.80
C ASN A 5 30.49 14.63 3.79
N GLU A 6 30.56 14.06 2.58
CA GLU A 6 31.45 14.56 1.52
C GLU A 6 30.97 15.90 0.95
N ASN A 7 29.65 16.11 0.84
CA ASN A 7 29.10 17.38 0.38
C ASN A 7 29.35 18.49 1.42
N ILE A 8 29.19 18.18 2.71
CA ILE A 8 29.51 19.09 3.82
C ILE A 8 31.00 19.43 3.84
N LYS A 9 31.87 18.42 3.70
CA LYS A 9 33.32 18.65 3.65
C LYS A 9 33.73 19.55 2.49
N ARG A 10 33.13 19.35 1.30
CA ARG A 10 33.36 20.23 0.15
C ARG A 10 32.85 21.65 0.36
N LEU A 11 31.75 21.84 1.10
CA LEU A 11 31.25 23.16 1.47
C LEU A 11 32.21 23.88 2.43
N GLU A 12 32.76 23.17 3.43
CA GLU A 12 33.80 23.70 4.33
C GLU A 12 35.03 24.15 3.53
N GLU A 13 35.55 23.29 2.64
CA GLU A 13 36.70 23.58 1.78
C GLU A 13 36.43 24.79 0.87
N LEU A 14 35.27 24.85 0.22
CA LEU A 14 34.89 25.96 -0.66
C LEU A 14 34.66 27.28 0.10
N SER A 15 34.19 27.23 1.34
CA SER A 15 34.02 28.44 2.18
C SER A 15 35.35 29.06 2.63
N GLN A 16 36.45 28.29 2.57
CA GLN A 16 37.80 28.76 2.88
C GLN A 16 38.53 29.35 1.66
N GLU A 17 38.01 29.12 0.46
CA GLU A 17 38.55 29.68 -0.79
C GLU A 17 37.91 31.04 -1.10
N ASP A 18 38.73 32.07 -1.36
CA ASP A 18 38.25 33.45 -1.61
C ASP A 18 37.74 33.65 -3.06
N GLY A 19 37.28 32.57 -3.70
CA GLY A 19 36.87 32.51 -5.09
C GLY A 19 35.36 32.65 -5.29
N THR A 20 34.96 32.90 -6.54
CA THR A 20 33.56 32.81 -6.96
C THR A 20 33.10 31.36 -6.96
N GLY A 21 31.91 31.08 -6.45
CA GLY A 21 31.34 29.73 -6.44
C GLY A 21 29.84 29.68 -6.70
N GLY A 22 29.33 28.49 -6.99
CA GLY A 22 27.90 28.22 -7.16
C GLY A 22 27.38 27.27 -6.10
N LEU A 23 26.16 27.48 -5.62
CA LEU A 23 25.46 26.52 -4.76
C LEU A 23 24.09 26.20 -5.34
N LEU A 24 23.75 24.92 -5.40
CA LEU A 24 22.37 24.46 -5.54
C LEU A 24 21.78 24.32 -4.13
N VAL A 25 20.75 25.10 -3.86
CA VAL A 25 20.01 25.11 -2.61
C VAL A 25 18.63 24.52 -2.86
N CYS A 26 18.33 23.42 -2.19
CA CYS A 26 17.02 22.80 -2.18
C CYS A 26 16.32 23.10 -0.85
N TYR A 27 15.09 23.57 -0.89
CA TYR A 27 14.30 23.89 0.31
C TYR A 27 12.80 23.91 0.00
N GLU A 28 11.94 23.74 0.98
CA GLU A 28 10.50 23.92 0.79
C GLU A 28 10.07 25.36 1.06
N THR A 29 9.08 25.82 0.29
CA THR A 29 8.46 27.14 0.42
C THR A 29 7.08 27.02 1.09
N GLY A 30 6.79 27.91 2.04
CA GLY A 30 5.52 27.93 2.78
C GLY A 30 5.75 27.80 4.29
N ARG A 31 4.89 28.38 5.12
CA ARG A 31 5.05 28.36 6.60
C ARG A 31 4.02 27.49 7.33
N GLU A 32 3.00 27.01 6.61
CA GLU A 32 1.80 26.46 7.23
C GLU A 32 1.82 24.93 7.36
N LYS A 33 2.78 24.24 6.72
CA LYS A 33 2.82 22.78 6.64
C LYS A 33 4.18 22.25 7.10
N PRO A 34 4.23 21.08 7.77
CA PRO A 34 5.48 20.39 8.03
C PRO A 34 6.25 20.14 6.74
N HIS A 35 7.55 20.40 6.74
CA HIS A 35 8.41 20.20 5.58
C HIS A 35 9.16 18.88 5.65
N ALA A 36 9.27 18.20 4.52
CA ALA A 36 10.05 16.98 4.43
C ALA A 36 11.54 17.30 4.57
N ASP A 37 12.23 16.63 5.50
CA ASP A 37 13.67 16.85 5.70
C ASP A 37 14.49 16.53 4.44
N SER A 38 14.01 15.57 3.62
CA SER A 38 14.60 15.22 2.33
C SER A 38 14.64 16.37 1.31
N SER A 39 13.81 17.40 1.50
CA SER A 39 13.75 18.57 0.63
C SER A 39 14.89 19.56 0.86
N TYR A 40 15.57 19.48 2.02
CA TYR A 40 16.65 20.39 2.39
C TYR A 40 17.99 19.78 2.01
N GLN A 41 18.54 20.24 0.90
CA GLN A 41 19.81 19.73 0.38
C GLN A 41 20.66 20.90 -0.12
N LEU A 42 21.98 20.75 0.01
CA LEU A 42 22.94 21.76 -0.40
C LEU A 42 24.06 21.07 -1.16
N TYR A 43 24.29 21.51 -2.40
CA TYR A 43 25.35 20.99 -3.25
C TYR A 43 26.21 22.11 -3.80
N PRO A 44 27.54 21.99 -3.73
CA PRO A 44 28.42 22.88 -4.47
C PRO A 44 28.29 22.62 -5.96
N VAL A 45 28.27 23.70 -6.74
CA VAL A 45 28.15 23.67 -8.19
C VAL A 45 29.30 24.46 -8.79
N ASN A 46 29.98 23.88 -9.80
CA ASN A 46 31.10 24.55 -10.45
C ASN A 46 30.60 25.82 -11.16
N PRO A 47 31.16 27.02 -10.90
CA PRO A 47 30.69 28.30 -11.43
C PRO A 47 30.74 28.43 -12.97
N ASP A 48 31.41 27.54 -13.71
CA ASP A 48 31.39 27.56 -15.18
C ASP A 48 29.99 27.28 -15.73
N GLN A 49 29.49 28.11 -16.64
CA GLN A 49 28.09 28.09 -17.12
C GLN A 49 27.66 26.74 -17.72
N LYS A 50 28.58 26.04 -18.42
CA LYS A 50 28.35 24.68 -18.94
C LYS A 50 28.35 23.62 -17.82
N GLY A 51 29.25 23.75 -16.84
CA GLY A 51 29.35 22.85 -15.69
C GLY A 51 28.15 22.95 -14.75
N MET A 52 27.69 24.17 -14.45
CA MET A 52 26.48 24.42 -13.64
C MET A 52 25.25 23.76 -14.22
N THR A 53 25.04 23.91 -15.53
CA THR A 53 23.85 23.39 -16.21
C THR A 53 23.81 21.86 -16.17
N TYR A 54 24.94 21.19 -16.41
CA TYR A 54 25.01 19.72 -16.38
C TYR A 54 24.79 19.13 -14.98
N GLN A 55 25.41 19.73 -13.95
CA GLN A 55 25.26 19.28 -12.56
C GLN A 55 23.82 19.49 -12.06
N PHE A 56 23.23 20.64 -12.36
CA PHE A 56 21.83 20.93 -12.05
C PHE A 56 20.88 19.94 -12.74
N LEU A 57 21.02 19.70 -14.05
CA LEU A 57 20.19 18.75 -14.77
C LEU A 57 20.33 17.32 -14.24
N SER A 58 21.53 16.93 -13.85
CA SER A 58 21.78 15.61 -13.24
C SER A 58 21.07 15.46 -11.89
N LEU A 59 21.17 16.47 -11.02
CA LEU A 59 20.50 16.47 -9.71
C LEU A 59 18.97 16.57 -9.85
N LEU A 60 18.50 17.35 -10.82
CA LEU A 60 17.09 17.43 -11.16
C LEU A 60 16.56 16.10 -11.67
N HIS A 61 17.29 15.41 -12.55
CA HIS A 61 16.94 14.07 -13.00
C HIS A 61 16.83 13.12 -11.81
N VAL A 62 17.81 13.10 -10.91
CA VAL A 62 17.77 12.28 -9.70
C VAL A 62 16.54 12.61 -8.84
N GLY A 63 16.25 13.89 -8.62
CA GLY A 63 15.07 14.34 -7.89
C GLY A 63 13.78 13.85 -8.53
N VAL A 64 13.66 13.96 -9.86
CA VAL A 64 12.48 13.49 -10.61
C VAL A 64 12.34 11.97 -10.55
N GLU A 65 13.41 11.19 -10.70
CA GLU A 65 13.33 9.73 -10.58
C GLU A 65 12.98 9.30 -9.14
N THR A 66 13.53 9.97 -8.13
CA THR A 66 13.19 9.71 -6.73
C THR A 66 11.73 10.03 -6.45
N ALA A 67 11.22 11.12 -7.01
CA ALA A 67 9.82 11.53 -6.91
C ALA A 67 8.86 10.49 -7.52
N ARG A 68 9.27 9.77 -8.57
CA ARG A 68 8.44 8.72 -9.22
C ARG A 68 8.16 7.53 -8.31
N ILE A 69 9.09 7.22 -7.40
CA ILE A 69 8.95 6.11 -6.45
C ILE A 69 8.53 6.57 -5.05
N SER A 70 8.18 7.85 -4.90
CA SER A 70 7.74 8.44 -3.64
C SER A 70 6.22 8.39 -3.52
N ALA A 71 5.72 8.37 -2.28
CA ALA A 71 4.30 8.42 -1.96
C ALA A 71 3.65 9.77 -2.33
N PHE A 72 4.45 10.84 -2.29
CA PHE A 72 4.11 12.15 -2.84
C PHE A 72 5.39 12.90 -3.21
N ILE A 73 5.22 13.97 -4.00
CA ILE A 73 6.31 14.84 -4.42
C ILE A 73 6.34 16.05 -3.48
N PRO A 74 7.43 16.28 -2.73
CA PRO A 74 7.54 17.43 -1.86
C PRO A 74 7.56 18.75 -2.66
N ASP A 75 7.13 19.84 -2.04
CA ASP A 75 7.12 21.17 -2.67
C ASP A 75 8.52 21.82 -2.63
N THR A 76 9.51 21.08 -3.14
CA THR A 76 10.92 21.47 -3.06
C THR A 76 11.26 22.48 -4.15
N ARG A 77 11.63 23.68 -3.73
CA ARG A 77 12.30 24.69 -4.56
C ARG A 77 13.77 24.29 -4.73
N MET A 78 14.25 24.28 -5.97
CA MET A 78 15.63 23.98 -6.32
C MET A 78 16.22 25.20 -7.02
N GLU A 79 17.17 25.87 -6.36
CA GLU A 79 17.71 27.15 -6.82
C GLU A 79 19.23 27.16 -6.88
N VAL A 80 19.77 27.62 -8.01
CA VAL A 80 21.21 27.78 -8.18
C VAL A 80 21.57 29.25 -7.94
N TYR A 81 22.41 29.50 -6.94
CA TYR A 81 22.93 30.82 -6.61
C TYR A 81 24.41 30.91 -6.99
N ARG A 82 24.81 32.07 -7.51
CA ARG A 82 26.22 32.42 -7.69
C ARG A 82 26.64 33.39 -6.58
N PHE A 83 27.72 33.04 -5.90
CA PHE A 83 28.31 33.84 -4.84
C PHE A 83 29.60 34.49 -5.36
N PRO A 84 29.72 35.83 -5.28
CA PRO A 84 30.94 36.52 -5.67
C PRO A 84 32.16 36.07 -4.85
N ARG A 85 31.95 35.76 -3.58
CA ARG A 85 32.96 35.22 -2.66
C ARG A 85 32.32 34.13 -1.82
N MET A 86 32.92 32.95 -1.81
CA MET A 86 32.45 31.84 -0.98
C MET A 86 32.77 32.05 0.51
N SER A 87 33.80 32.85 0.82
CA SER A 87 34.16 33.28 2.18
C SER A 87 33.08 34.13 2.87
N ASP A 88 32.18 34.77 2.10
CA ASP A 88 31.07 35.56 2.64
C ASP A 88 29.89 34.69 3.12
N LEU A 89 29.89 33.38 2.84
CA LEU A 89 28.83 32.48 3.25
C LEU A 89 28.75 32.38 4.78
N PRO A 90 27.55 32.21 5.36
CA PRO A 90 27.43 31.88 6.78
C PRO A 90 28.25 30.64 7.13
N PRO A 91 28.91 30.61 8.30
CA PRO A 91 29.71 29.45 8.68
C PRO A 91 28.80 28.22 8.83
N PHE A 92 29.22 27.10 8.24
CA PHE A 92 28.58 25.80 8.44
C PHE A 92 29.31 25.04 9.54
N TYR A 93 28.60 24.62 10.57
CA TYR A 93 29.16 23.76 11.62
C TYR A 93 28.69 22.32 11.39
N ARG A 94 29.61 21.34 11.54
CA ARG A 94 29.32 19.92 11.26
C ARG A 94 28.11 19.37 12.02
N ASP A 95 27.86 19.89 13.21
CA ASP A 95 26.76 19.44 14.08
C ASP A 95 25.42 20.13 13.75
N THR A 96 25.42 21.14 12.88
CA THR A 96 24.19 21.84 12.47
C THR A 96 23.47 21.05 11.38
N PRO A 97 22.20 20.65 11.58
CA PRO A 97 21.41 20.02 10.53
C PRO A 97 21.29 20.93 9.30
N VAL A 98 21.43 20.34 8.09
CA VAL A 98 21.39 21.07 6.81
C VAL A 98 20.13 21.94 6.69
N LYS A 99 18.98 21.43 7.16
CA LYS A 99 17.71 22.17 7.21
C LYS A 99 17.80 23.45 8.04
N GLU A 100 18.38 23.39 9.23
CA GLU A 100 18.56 24.53 10.13
C GLU A 100 19.53 25.54 9.53
N TYR A 101 20.63 25.07 8.93
CA TYR A 101 21.57 25.93 8.23
C TYR A 101 20.90 26.69 7.06
N ILE A 102 20.20 25.97 6.19
CA ILE A 102 19.53 26.56 5.02
C ILE A 102 18.49 27.59 5.46
N THR A 103 17.60 27.21 6.39
CA THR A 103 16.47 28.04 6.77
C THR A 103 16.86 29.19 7.71
N GLY A 104 17.76 28.95 8.65
CA GLY A 104 18.14 29.90 9.69
C GLY A 104 19.29 30.84 9.31
N MET A 105 20.17 30.44 8.37
CA MET A 105 21.37 31.22 8.04
C MET A 105 21.49 31.54 6.55
N LEU A 106 21.46 30.54 5.67
CA LEU A 106 21.75 30.73 4.24
C LEU A 106 20.67 31.54 3.52
N LEU A 107 19.39 31.18 3.65
CA LEU A 107 18.28 31.90 3.01
C LEU A 107 18.18 33.37 3.51
N PRO A 108 18.30 33.66 4.83
CA PRO A 108 18.42 35.03 5.32
C PRO A 108 19.59 35.80 4.72
N HIS A 109 20.76 35.18 4.59
CA HIS A 109 21.93 35.79 3.96
C HIS A 109 21.69 36.14 2.48
N ILE A 110 21.14 35.20 1.70
CA ILE A 110 20.76 35.40 0.30
C ILE A 110 19.81 36.61 0.16
N LYS A 111 18.80 36.69 1.03
CA LYS A 111 17.82 37.78 1.05
C LYS A 111 18.47 39.12 1.42
N LYS A 112 19.33 39.15 2.44
CA LYS A 112 20.07 40.35 2.88
C LYS A 112 20.94 40.92 1.77
N ASN A 113 21.62 40.04 1.03
CA ASN A 113 22.52 40.41 -0.07
C ASN A 113 21.83 40.54 -1.43
N ARG A 114 20.50 40.40 -1.49
CA ARG A 114 19.68 40.52 -2.71
C ARG A 114 20.19 39.64 -3.87
N LEU A 115 20.73 38.47 -3.55
CA LEU A 115 21.21 37.52 -4.54
C LEU A 115 20.02 36.94 -5.31
N LYS A 116 20.09 36.94 -6.63
CA LYS A 116 19.07 36.36 -7.50
C LYS A 116 19.51 34.96 -7.93
N PRO A 117 18.61 33.96 -7.93
CA PRO A 117 18.93 32.65 -8.45
C PRO A 117 19.15 32.74 -9.97
N VAL A 118 20.16 32.02 -10.45
CA VAL A 118 20.47 31.84 -11.88
C VAL A 118 19.46 30.87 -12.51
N VAL A 119 19.06 29.86 -11.76
CA VAL A 119 18.04 28.88 -12.12
C VAL A 119 17.14 28.69 -10.91
N SER A 120 15.84 28.64 -11.13
CA SER A 120 14.86 28.50 -10.06
C SER A 120 13.70 27.64 -10.54
N VAL A 121 13.64 26.40 -10.07
CA VAL A 121 12.58 25.44 -10.42
C VAL A 121 11.91 24.87 -9.18
N ASN A 122 10.69 24.39 -9.34
CA ASN A 122 10.02 23.58 -8.33
C ASN A 122 9.97 22.12 -8.79
N LEU A 123 10.28 21.19 -7.88
CA LEU A 123 10.35 19.76 -8.20
C LEU A 123 8.99 19.21 -8.70
N ARG A 124 7.88 19.61 -8.09
CA ARG A 124 6.53 19.17 -8.52
C ARG A 124 6.26 19.60 -9.94
N ASP A 125 6.59 20.85 -10.26
CA ASP A 125 6.38 21.38 -11.59
C ASP A 125 7.22 20.64 -12.62
N MET A 126 8.49 20.38 -12.30
CA MET A 126 9.39 19.62 -13.19
C MET A 126 8.90 18.19 -13.44
N VAL A 127 8.36 17.53 -12.41
CA VAL A 127 7.76 16.20 -12.56
C VAL A 127 6.49 16.26 -13.41
N PHE A 128 5.62 17.25 -13.18
CA PHE A 128 4.40 17.46 -13.98
C PHE A 128 4.74 17.69 -15.46
N ILE A 129 5.65 18.61 -15.75
CA ILE A 129 6.12 18.93 -17.10
C ILE A 129 6.63 17.68 -17.82
N ARG A 130 7.47 16.89 -17.15
CA ARG A 130 7.99 15.65 -17.71
C ARG A 130 6.87 14.63 -17.97
N SER A 131 5.88 14.55 -17.09
CA SER A 131 4.73 13.65 -17.28
C SER A 131 3.83 14.05 -18.44
N GLU A 132 3.74 15.33 -18.77
CA GLU A 132 2.99 15.86 -19.91
C GLU A 132 3.82 15.91 -21.22
N GLY A 133 5.10 15.53 -21.17
CA GLY A 133 6.00 15.58 -22.33
C GLY A 133 6.35 17.02 -22.79
N LEU A 134 6.26 17.99 -21.89
CA LEU A 134 6.51 19.40 -22.18
C LEU A 134 7.99 19.77 -22.02
N SER A 135 8.42 20.84 -22.68
CA SER A 135 9.79 21.36 -22.58
C SER A 135 9.88 22.52 -21.58
N VAL A 136 11.06 22.71 -21.00
CA VAL A 136 11.37 23.81 -20.06
C VAL A 136 12.35 24.77 -20.71
N GLU A 137 12.06 26.07 -20.65
CA GLU A 137 12.97 27.09 -21.16
C GLU A 137 14.20 27.27 -20.24
N PRO A 138 15.33 27.78 -20.77
CA PRO A 138 16.50 28.11 -19.97
C PRO A 138 16.13 28.95 -18.74
N GLY A 139 16.68 28.58 -17.57
CA GLY A 139 16.38 29.25 -16.29
C GLY A 139 15.19 28.66 -15.52
N GLY A 140 14.47 27.68 -16.09
CA GLY A 140 13.37 27.01 -15.40
C GLY A 140 11.99 27.60 -15.66
N ILE A 141 11.85 28.38 -16.74
CA ILE A 141 10.60 29.06 -17.08
C ILE A 141 9.63 28.06 -17.74
N LEU A 142 8.42 28.01 -17.20
CA LEU A 142 7.33 27.16 -17.70
C LEU A 142 6.41 27.98 -18.58
N ARG A 143 6.30 27.62 -19.86
CA ARG A 143 5.28 28.18 -20.75
C ARG A 143 4.11 27.22 -20.83
N LEU A 144 3.06 27.54 -20.07
CA LEU A 144 1.85 26.73 -19.98
C LEU A 144 0.67 27.51 -20.55
N ASP A 145 -0.19 26.82 -21.30
CA ASP A 145 -1.52 27.33 -21.64
C ASP A 145 -2.48 27.27 -20.42
N ALA A 146 -3.65 27.91 -20.53
CA ALA A 146 -4.62 27.96 -19.44
C ALA A 146 -5.06 26.57 -18.96
N GLY A 147 -5.27 25.62 -19.88
CA GLY A 147 -5.67 24.26 -19.53
C GLY A 147 -4.55 23.45 -18.86
N GLN A 148 -3.30 23.68 -19.25
CA GLN A 148 -2.12 23.10 -18.58
C GLN A 148 -1.93 23.69 -17.17
N ILE A 149 -2.22 24.98 -16.98
CA ILE A 149 -2.19 25.63 -15.67
C ILE A 149 -3.22 24.98 -14.74
N ASP A 150 -4.45 24.77 -15.20
CA ASP A 150 -5.51 24.13 -14.39
C ASP A 150 -5.10 22.71 -13.96
N ARG A 151 -4.53 21.93 -14.88
CA ARG A 151 -4.00 20.58 -14.57
C ARG A 151 -2.85 20.62 -13.58
N LEU A 152 -1.94 21.59 -13.69
CA LEU A 152 -0.84 21.76 -12.73
C LEU A 152 -1.36 22.13 -11.32
N VAL A 153 -2.37 23.01 -11.23
CA VAL A 153 -3.00 23.37 -9.96
C VAL A 153 -3.64 22.16 -9.31
N GLU A 154 -4.41 21.39 -10.07
CA GLU A 154 -5.02 20.14 -9.59
C GLU A 154 -3.97 19.11 -9.18
N PHE A 155 -2.88 18.99 -9.94
CA PHE A 155 -1.76 18.12 -9.61
C PHE A 155 -1.12 18.49 -8.27
N ARG A 156 -0.81 19.78 -8.04
CA ARG A 156 -0.26 20.27 -6.77
C ARG A 156 -1.22 20.01 -5.61
N ARG A 157 -2.51 20.24 -5.80
CA ARG A 157 -3.56 19.96 -4.81
C ARG A 157 -3.55 18.49 -4.39
N ARG A 158 -3.47 17.55 -5.36
CA ARG A 158 -3.35 16.11 -5.09
C ARG A 158 -2.07 15.76 -4.32
N GLN A 159 -0.94 16.38 -4.66
CA GLN A 159 0.32 16.16 -3.93
C GLN A 159 0.23 16.64 -2.47
N ASP A 160 -0.51 17.71 -2.19
CA ASP A 160 -0.75 18.18 -0.83
C ASP A 160 -1.66 17.24 -0.03
N GLU A 161 -2.70 16.69 -0.66
CA GLU A 161 -3.55 15.66 -0.04
C GLU A 161 -2.74 14.40 0.31
N LEU A 162 -1.85 13.97 -0.60
CA LEU A 162 -0.94 12.85 -0.35
C LEU A 162 0.08 13.19 0.74
N ALA A 163 0.65 14.39 0.75
CA ALA A 163 1.58 14.82 1.80
C ALA A 163 0.94 14.74 3.19
N ALA A 164 -0.27 15.28 3.35
CA ALA A 164 -1.02 15.19 4.59
C ALA A 164 -1.35 13.74 4.97
N ARG A 165 -1.66 12.90 3.97
CA ARG A 165 -1.94 11.48 4.15
C ARG A 165 -0.73 10.73 4.69
N TYR A 166 0.47 10.96 4.15
CA TYR A 166 1.73 10.32 4.54
C TYR A 166 2.51 11.08 5.61
N LYS A 167 1.86 11.97 6.36
CA LYS A 167 2.48 12.75 7.46
C LYS A 167 3.74 13.49 7.03
N TYR A 168 3.76 14.00 5.80
CA TYR A 168 4.85 14.76 5.22
C TYR A 168 6.19 13.99 5.11
N ILE A 169 6.12 12.65 5.02
CA ILE A 169 7.26 11.79 4.71
C ILE A 169 7.13 11.32 3.24
N PRO A 170 7.92 11.84 2.29
CA PRO A 170 7.75 11.54 0.87
C PRO A 170 7.96 10.08 0.49
N GLY A 171 8.94 9.42 1.09
CA GLY A 171 9.26 8.03 0.77
C GLY A 171 8.26 7.04 1.37
N TYR A 172 7.91 6.00 0.62
CA TYR A 172 7.23 4.85 1.19
C TYR A 172 8.10 4.19 2.25
N LYS A 173 7.50 3.84 3.39
CA LYS A 173 8.19 3.09 4.43
C LYS A 173 8.33 1.63 3.97
N LEU A 174 9.56 1.16 3.85
CA LEU A 174 9.89 -0.24 3.54
C LEU A 174 9.89 -1.11 4.82
N PRO A 175 9.80 -2.44 4.68
CA PRO A 175 9.51 -3.17 3.45
C PRO A 175 8.07 -2.99 2.96
N LEU A 176 7.83 -3.21 1.66
CA LEU A 176 6.46 -3.34 1.15
C LEU A 176 5.94 -4.75 1.43
N ARG A 177 4.64 -4.84 1.75
CA ARG A 177 3.91 -6.10 1.85
C ARG A 177 3.06 -6.26 0.59
N VAL A 178 3.30 -7.32 -0.15
CA VAL A 178 2.53 -7.65 -1.35
C VAL A 178 1.66 -8.84 -1.05
N ILE A 179 0.34 -8.70 -1.22
CA ILE A 179 -0.62 -9.78 -1.03
C ILE A 179 -1.13 -10.24 -2.39
N GLU A 180 -0.78 -11.45 -2.76
CA GLU A 180 -1.23 -12.11 -3.98
C GLU A 180 -2.53 -12.87 -3.71
N THR A 181 -3.50 -12.65 -4.60
CA THR A 181 -4.79 -13.32 -4.62
C THR A 181 -5.07 -13.85 -6.04
N PRO A 182 -6.10 -14.68 -6.24
CA PRO A 182 -6.53 -15.08 -7.58
C PRO A 182 -6.95 -13.92 -8.50
N LYS A 183 -7.33 -12.77 -7.94
CA LYS A 183 -7.72 -11.57 -8.70
C LYS A 183 -6.51 -10.72 -9.12
N GLY A 184 -5.35 -10.96 -8.53
CA GLY A 184 -4.15 -10.15 -8.70
C GLY A 184 -3.47 -9.83 -7.37
N VAL A 185 -2.56 -8.87 -7.38
CA VAL A 185 -1.84 -8.43 -6.19
C VAL A 185 -2.37 -7.12 -5.63
N LEU A 186 -2.25 -6.95 -4.32
CA LEU A 186 -2.37 -5.69 -3.60
C LEU A 186 -1.01 -5.36 -2.96
N VAL A 187 -0.65 -4.08 -2.93
CA VAL A 187 0.65 -3.63 -2.42
C VAL A 187 0.44 -2.63 -1.30
N PHE A 188 1.06 -2.88 -0.16
CA PHE A 188 0.94 -2.06 1.05
C PHE A 188 2.31 -1.61 1.53
N SER A 189 2.42 -0.34 1.93
CA SER A 189 3.64 0.17 2.56
C SER A 189 3.73 -0.23 4.03
N GLY A 190 4.94 -0.18 4.60
CA GLY A 190 5.16 -0.29 6.04
C GLY A 190 4.70 0.93 6.85
N SER A 191 4.07 1.93 6.20
CA SER A 191 3.51 3.10 6.85
C SER A 191 2.24 2.74 7.65
N ASP A 192 1.71 3.69 8.42
CA ASP A 192 0.45 3.48 9.15
C ASP A 192 -0.72 3.15 8.21
N ILE A 193 -0.69 3.65 6.98
CA ILE A 193 -1.73 3.45 5.98
C ILE A 193 -1.66 2.03 5.46
N GLY A 194 -0.50 1.60 4.98
CA GLY A 194 -0.33 0.26 4.44
C GLY A 194 -0.50 -0.82 5.50
N ARG A 195 -0.10 -0.56 6.76
CA ARG A 195 -0.41 -1.44 7.90
C ARG A 195 -1.91 -1.59 8.09
N LYS A 196 -2.65 -0.48 8.27
CA LYS A 196 -4.11 -0.53 8.41
C LYS A 196 -4.81 -1.14 7.18
N GLY A 197 -4.28 -0.90 5.99
CA GLY A 197 -4.73 -1.50 4.74
C GLY A 197 -4.61 -3.02 4.76
N THR A 198 -3.45 -3.52 5.16
CA THR A 198 -3.18 -4.95 5.33
C THR A 198 -4.13 -5.57 6.36
N GLU A 199 -4.33 -4.91 7.50
CA GLU A 199 -5.23 -5.36 8.56
C GLU A 199 -6.68 -5.43 8.09
N ASN A 200 -7.17 -4.37 7.43
CA ASN A 200 -8.52 -4.31 6.88
C ASN A 200 -8.73 -5.37 5.78
N PHE A 201 -7.70 -5.64 4.97
CA PHE A 201 -7.77 -6.69 3.97
C PHE A 201 -7.92 -8.07 4.61
N TYR A 202 -7.14 -8.38 5.66
CA TYR A 202 -7.26 -9.65 6.37
C TYR A 202 -8.61 -9.82 7.07
N LYS A 203 -9.13 -8.75 7.69
CA LYS A 203 -10.49 -8.74 8.24
C LYS A 203 -11.53 -9.01 7.15
N PHE A 204 -11.44 -8.29 6.02
CA PHE A 204 -12.32 -8.51 4.89
C PHE A 204 -12.29 -9.97 4.40
N LEU A 205 -11.12 -10.60 4.34
CA LEU A 205 -10.99 -12.00 3.96
C LEU A 205 -11.61 -12.95 4.98
N LEU A 206 -11.41 -12.71 6.28
CA LEU A 206 -11.97 -13.53 7.36
C LEU A 206 -13.49 -13.40 7.41
N ASP A 207 -14.02 -12.19 7.30
CA ASP A 207 -15.45 -11.92 7.30
C ASP A 207 -16.16 -12.55 6.10
N ASN A 208 -15.45 -12.67 4.97
CA ASN A 208 -15.97 -13.26 3.74
C ASN A 208 -15.40 -14.65 3.45
N TYR A 209 -14.77 -15.33 4.42
CA TYR A 209 -14.04 -16.58 4.20
C TYR A 209 -14.89 -17.63 3.49
N PHE A 210 -16.12 -17.83 4.00
CA PHE A 210 -17.09 -18.79 3.49
C PHE A 210 -18.01 -18.24 2.39
N SER A 211 -17.88 -16.97 2.03
CA SER A 211 -18.75 -16.33 1.03
C SER A 211 -18.54 -16.89 -0.37
N MET A 212 -19.63 -17.17 -1.11
CA MET A 212 -19.56 -17.60 -2.52
C MET A 212 -18.84 -16.57 -3.42
N HIS A 213 -18.82 -15.30 -3.04
CA HIS A 213 -18.29 -14.21 -3.86
C HIS A 213 -16.83 -13.84 -3.55
N ALA A 214 -16.27 -14.39 -2.47
CA ALA A 214 -14.88 -14.15 -2.14
C ALA A 214 -13.93 -15.03 -2.98
N PRO A 215 -12.62 -14.70 -3.03
CA PRO A 215 -11.65 -15.47 -3.81
C PRO A 215 -11.45 -16.87 -3.24
N SER A 216 -11.43 -17.89 -4.10
CA SER A 216 -11.31 -19.31 -3.73
C SER A 216 -9.95 -19.94 -3.96
N GLY A 217 -8.98 -19.15 -4.41
CA GLY A 217 -7.61 -19.63 -4.61
C GLY A 217 -6.66 -19.13 -3.52
N PRO A 218 -5.39 -19.55 -3.59
CA PRO A 218 -4.41 -19.33 -2.54
C PRO A 218 -4.13 -17.85 -2.35
N ILE A 219 -3.95 -17.48 -1.09
CA ILE A 219 -3.50 -16.16 -0.68
C ILE A 219 -2.06 -16.26 -0.21
N ARG A 220 -1.20 -15.39 -0.71
CA ARG A 220 0.22 -15.35 -0.37
C ARG A 220 0.63 -13.94 0.00
N GLN A 221 1.29 -13.77 1.15
CA GLN A 221 1.92 -12.51 1.54
C GLN A 221 3.42 -12.61 1.30
N TYR A 222 3.96 -11.60 0.65
CA TYR A 222 5.39 -11.43 0.41
C TYR A 222 5.91 -10.15 1.05
N ARG A 223 7.12 -10.20 1.57
CA ARG A 223 7.92 -9.04 1.93
C ARG A 223 8.82 -8.66 0.77
N VAL A 224 8.84 -7.37 0.44
CA VAL A 224 9.67 -6.82 -0.64
C VAL A 224 10.50 -5.68 -0.07
N ASP A 225 11.80 -5.96 0.11
CA ASP A 225 12.78 -5.02 0.64
C ASP A 225 13.34 -4.08 -0.44
N SER A 226 13.25 -4.46 -1.72
CA SER A 226 13.70 -3.66 -2.86
C SER A 226 12.66 -3.70 -3.99
N PRO A 227 11.62 -2.86 -3.92
CA PRO A 227 10.53 -2.85 -4.88
C PRO A 227 10.96 -2.31 -6.25
N SER A 228 10.30 -2.78 -7.30
CA SER A 228 10.38 -2.17 -8.63
C SER A 228 9.55 -0.88 -8.70
N ASP A 229 9.85 0.00 -9.66
CA ASP A 229 9.10 1.23 -9.93
C ASP A 229 7.59 0.98 -10.06
N ARG A 230 7.22 -0.15 -10.66
CA ARG A 230 5.82 -0.54 -10.84
C ARG A 230 5.13 -0.83 -9.50
N LEU A 231 5.81 -1.48 -8.55
CA LEU A 231 5.24 -1.74 -7.23
C LEU A 231 5.00 -0.45 -6.45
N TYR A 232 5.90 0.54 -6.56
CA TYR A 232 5.69 1.85 -5.95
C TYR A 232 4.43 2.54 -6.49
N GLY A 233 4.18 2.43 -7.80
CA GLY A 233 2.96 2.93 -8.42
C GLY A 233 1.67 2.23 -7.95
N LEU A 234 1.77 1.03 -7.38
CA LEU A 234 0.63 0.24 -6.88
C LEU A 234 0.43 0.33 -5.37
N THR A 235 1.35 0.99 -4.66
CA THR A 235 1.40 0.97 -3.20
C THR A 235 0.26 1.78 -2.59
N ASP A 236 -0.44 1.17 -1.63
CA ASP A 236 -1.54 1.76 -0.85
C ASP A 236 -2.76 2.24 -1.67
N ILE A 237 -2.88 1.87 -2.95
CA ILE A 237 -4.02 2.27 -3.82
C ILE A 237 -5.37 1.87 -3.21
N SER A 238 -5.44 0.68 -2.61
CA SER A 238 -6.67 0.16 -1.98
C SER A 238 -7.07 0.92 -0.70
N CYS A 239 -6.24 1.85 -0.24
CA CYS A 239 -6.42 2.54 1.03
C CYS A 239 -6.67 4.04 0.79
N ARG A 240 -7.91 4.47 1.00
CA ARG A 240 -8.27 5.88 1.01
C ARG A 240 -8.41 6.35 2.46
N LYS A 241 -7.79 7.48 2.80
CA LYS A 241 -8.07 8.16 4.07
C LYS A 241 -9.26 9.08 3.85
N GLU A 242 -10.28 8.98 4.67
CA GLU A 242 -11.42 9.90 4.63
C GLU A 242 -10.98 11.30 5.07
N SER A 243 -11.38 12.32 4.32
CA SER A 243 -11.06 13.71 4.62
C SER A 243 -11.64 14.12 5.97
N GLY A 244 -10.82 14.73 6.84
CA GLY A 244 -11.24 15.21 8.15
C GLY A 244 -11.43 14.12 9.22
N THR A 245 -11.24 12.84 8.91
CA THR A 245 -11.28 11.75 9.89
C THR A 245 -9.95 10.98 9.91
N ASN A 246 -9.75 10.17 10.95
CA ASN A 246 -8.65 9.20 11.01
C ASN A 246 -9.07 7.82 10.49
N ARG A 247 -10.21 7.73 9.78
CA ARG A 247 -10.73 6.49 9.21
C ARG A 247 -10.15 6.26 7.82
N TYR A 248 -9.93 4.98 7.53
CA TYR A 248 -9.46 4.51 6.24
C TYR A 248 -10.57 3.71 5.61
N THR A 249 -10.97 4.09 4.40
CA THR A 249 -11.84 3.30 3.54
C THR A 249 -10.99 2.35 2.72
N PHE A 250 -11.44 1.10 2.65
CA PHE A 250 -10.78 0.03 1.94
C PHE A 250 -11.59 -0.29 0.69
N ASP A 251 -11.00 -0.03 -0.48
CA ASP A 251 -11.65 -0.24 -1.77
C ASP A 251 -10.80 -1.14 -2.66
N LEU A 252 -11.40 -2.26 -3.06
CA LEU A 252 -10.75 -3.32 -3.81
C LEU A 252 -11.03 -3.24 -5.32
N PHE A 253 -12.01 -2.45 -5.76
CA PHE A 253 -12.57 -2.60 -7.11
C PHE A 253 -11.57 -2.28 -8.23
N ASP A 254 -10.55 -1.45 -7.95
CA ASP A 254 -9.52 -1.03 -8.91
C ASP A 254 -8.07 -1.27 -8.44
N ALA A 255 -7.87 -1.90 -7.28
CA ALA A 255 -6.56 -2.00 -6.66
C ALA A 255 -5.74 -3.23 -7.10
N TYR A 256 -6.39 -4.24 -7.70
CA TYR A 256 -5.71 -5.46 -8.11
C TYR A 256 -4.87 -5.25 -9.37
N ALA A 257 -3.60 -5.62 -9.30
CA ALA A 257 -2.70 -5.62 -10.44
C ALA A 257 -2.24 -7.04 -10.82
N GLY A 258 -2.11 -7.29 -12.11
CA GLY A 258 -1.44 -8.50 -12.60
C GLY A 258 0.09 -8.34 -12.56
N ILE A 259 0.79 -9.23 -11.85
CA ILE A 259 2.26 -9.23 -11.77
C ILE A 259 2.82 -10.52 -12.38
N GLY A 260 3.80 -10.39 -13.28
CA GLY A 260 4.45 -11.52 -13.92
C GLY A 260 5.44 -12.24 -13.00
N ALA A 261 5.82 -13.48 -13.35
CA ALA A 261 6.75 -14.27 -12.54
C ALA A 261 8.15 -13.63 -12.40
N SER A 262 8.62 -12.92 -13.42
CA SER A 262 9.92 -12.23 -13.42
C SER A 262 9.99 -11.09 -12.41
N GLU A 263 8.87 -10.40 -12.17
CA GLU A 263 8.76 -9.29 -11.22
C GLU A 263 8.77 -9.75 -9.76
N LYS A 264 8.47 -11.04 -9.52
CA LYS A 264 8.49 -11.64 -8.18
C LYS A 264 9.89 -12.04 -7.70
N LYS A 265 10.92 -11.83 -8.52
CA LYS A 265 12.30 -12.18 -8.18
C LYS A 265 12.76 -11.35 -6.98
N GLY A 266 13.25 -12.03 -5.94
CA GLY A 266 13.72 -11.39 -4.71
C GLY A 266 12.63 -11.10 -3.67
N TRP A 267 11.38 -11.47 -3.94
CA TRP A 267 10.31 -11.40 -2.94
C TRP A 267 10.45 -12.53 -1.93
N VAL A 268 10.28 -12.22 -0.64
CA VAL A 268 10.35 -13.20 0.44
C VAL A 268 8.94 -13.60 0.83
N LEU A 269 8.56 -14.87 0.63
CA LEU A 269 7.27 -15.38 1.06
C LEU A 269 7.22 -15.43 2.60
N GLU A 270 6.29 -14.69 3.20
CA GLU A 270 6.07 -14.69 4.66
C GLU A 270 4.93 -15.62 5.06
N PHE A 271 3.90 -15.71 4.23
CA PHE A 271 2.70 -16.48 4.54
C PHE A 271 2.02 -16.98 3.28
N ALA A 272 1.48 -18.19 3.34
CA ALA A 272 0.63 -18.75 2.32
C ALA A 272 -0.47 -19.61 2.95
N THR A 273 -1.70 -19.40 2.50
CA THR A 273 -2.84 -20.25 2.84
C THR A 273 -3.71 -20.50 1.63
N ASP A 274 -4.33 -21.68 1.58
CA ASP A 274 -5.48 -21.90 0.71
C ASP A 274 -6.71 -21.27 1.36
N MET A 275 -7.63 -20.77 0.55
CA MET A 275 -8.94 -20.24 0.95
C MET A 275 -10.07 -21.23 0.65
N ALA A 276 -9.72 -22.50 0.41
CA ALA A 276 -10.66 -23.59 0.37
C ALA A 276 -11.37 -23.71 1.74
N PRO A 277 -12.72 -23.83 1.75
CA PRO A 277 -13.47 -24.04 2.97
C PRO A 277 -13.04 -25.39 3.57
N SER A 278 -12.43 -25.33 4.76
CA SER A 278 -11.98 -26.51 5.51
C SER A 278 -12.18 -26.28 6.99
N ASP A 279 -12.19 -27.39 7.73
CA ASP A 279 -12.24 -27.49 9.19
C ASP A 279 -10.85 -27.37 9.85
N THR A 280 -9.77 -27.38 9.06
CA THR A 280 -8.43 -27.15 9.56
C THR A 280 -8.29 -25.69 9.97
N GLU A 281 -7.68 -25.48 11.15
CA GLU A 281 -7.46 -24.18 11.82
C GLU A 281 -7.35 -23.02 10.84
N TYR A 282 -8.01 -21.91 11.18
CA TYR A 282 -7.87 -20.64 10.49
C TYR A 282 -6.40 -20.19 10.54
N ARG A 283 -5.55 -20.73 9.66
CA ARG A 283 -4.15 -20.31 9.50
C ARG A 283 -4.06 -18.79 9.26
N LEU A 284 -5.13 -18.25 8.68
CA LEU A 284 -5.33 -16.82 8.51
C LEU A 284 -5.61 -16.08 9.83
N GLU A 285 -6.37 -16.66 10.77
CA GLU A 285 -6.55 -16.14 12.13
C GLU A 285 -5.23 -16.18 12.90
N ASP A 286 -4.50 -17.31 12.89
CA ASP A 286 -3.22 -17.44 13.59
C ASP A 286 -2.18 -16.45 13.07
N PHE A 287 -2.11 -16.28 11.75
CA PHE A 287 -1.17 -15.36 11.12
C PHE A 287 -1.55 -13.89 11.33
N SER A 288 -2.83 -13.55 11.18
CA SER A 288 -3.28 -12.16 11.23
C SER A 288 -3.58 -11.66 12.64
N GLY A 289 -3.81 -12.57 13.59
CA GLY A 289 -4.28 -12.27 14.95
C GLY A 289 -5.74 -11.83 15.01
N TYR A 290 -6.48 -11.89 13.89
CA TYR A 290 -7.88 -11.49 13.81
C TYR A 290 -8.80 -12.69 13.84
N ARG A 291 -9.89 -12.57 14.59
CA ARG A 291 -10.89 -13.62 14.69
C ARG A 291 -12.04 -13.38 13.72
N PRO A 292 -12.59 -14.43 13.10
CA PRO A 292 -13.82 -14.29 12.32
C PRO A 292 -14.96 -13.83 13.22
N GLU A 293 -15.70 -12.83 12.75
CA GLU A 293 -16.90 -12.32 13.41
C GLU A 293 -18.18 -12.91 12.80
N GLY A 294 -19.27 -12.86 13.57
CA GLY A 294 -20.59 -13.31 13.16
C GLY A 294 -20.67 -14.80 12.80
N ASN A 295 -21.40 -15.09 11.73
CA ASN A 295 -21.80 -16.44 11.31
C ASN A 295 -20.63 -17.38 10.96
N ASN A 296 -19.45 -16.84 10.67
CA ASN A 296 -18.30 -17.66 10.26
C ASN A 296 -17.86 -18.64 11.35
N ARG A 297 -18.02 -18.29 12.63
CA ARG A 297 -17.75 -19.22 13.74
C ARG A 297 -18.70 -20.41 13.75
N ASP A 298 -19.97 -20.17 13.50
CA ASP A 298 -20.97 -21.24 13.49
C ASP A 298 -20.80 -22.15 12.26
N ILE A 299 -20.43 -21.57 11.11
CA ILE A 299 -20.05 -22.34 9.91
C ILE A 299 -18.84 -23.25 10.21
N PHE A 300 -17.80 -22.72 10.84
CA PHE A 300 -16.62 -23.51 11.23
C PHE A 300 -16.97 -24.66 12.18
N ARG A 301 -17.78 -24.38 13.21
CA ARG A 301 -18.28 -25.39 14.16
C ARG A 301 -19.07 -26.48 13.44
N LEU A 302 -19.95 -26.12 12.51
CA LEU A 302 -20.71 -27.07 11.69
C LEU A 302 -19.81 -27.91 10.78
N LEU A 303 -18.80 -27.32 10.15
CA LEU A 303 -17.81 -28.05 9.34
C LEU A 303 -17.00 -29.04 10.19
N THR A 304 -16.65 -28.66 11.42
CA THR A 304 -15.96 -29.55 12.37
C THR A 304 -16.86 -30.73 12.75
N LEU A 305 -18.13 -30.45 13.07
CA LEU A 305 -19.13 -31.47 13.37
C LEU A 305 -19.43 -32.38 12.16
N GLN A 306 -19.23 -31.93 10.92
CA GLN A 306 -19.33 -32.79 9.75
C GLN A 306 -18.21 -33.84 9.68
N LYS A 307 -17.07 -33.63 10.35
CA LYS A 307 -15.97 -34.60 10.34
C LYS A 307 -15.93 -35.45 11.60
N HIS A 308 -16.05 -34.82 12.76
CA HIS A 308 -15.83 -35.45 14.05
C HIS A 308 -16.86 -34.96 15.08
N PHE A 309 -17.23 -35.83 16.02
CA PHE A 309 -18.05 -35.42 17.15
C PHE A 309 -17.23 -34.60 18.14
N ASP A 310 -17.71 -33.41 18.47
CA ASP A 310 -17.09 -32.53 19.47
C ASP A 310 -18.13 -32.05 20.49
N ARG A 311 -18.06 -32.62 21.69
CA ARG A 311 -18.93 -32.26 22.82
C ARG A 311 -18.77 -30.80 23.22
N THR A 312 -17.55 -30.26 23.16
CA THR A 312 -17.26 -28.89 23.61
C THR A 312 -17.94 -27.87 22.72
N ILE A 313 -17.90 -28.09 21.40
CA ILE A 313 -18.62 -27.26 20.42
C ILE A 313 -20.13 -27.33 20.64
N ILE A 314 -20.68 -28.54 20.81
CA ILE A 314 -22.14 -28.72 20.93
C ILE A 314 -22.69 -28.12 22.23
N LEU A 315 -21.90 -28.12 23.31
CA LEU A 315 -22.34 -27.57 24.60
C LEU A 315 -22.02 -26.08 24.76
N ASP A 316 -21.26 -25.48 23.85
CA ASP A 316 -20.93 -24.05 23.87
C ASP A 316 -22.19 -23.19 23.59
N PRO A 317 -22.66 -22.37 24.55
CA PRO A 317 -23.81 -21.50 24.35
C PRO A 317 -23.61 -20.45 23.24
N ALA A 318 -22.36 -20.15 22.87
CA ALA A 318 -22.06 -19.23 21.79
C ALA A 318 -22.28 -19.86 20.40
N PHE A 319 -22.57 -21.15 20.29
CA PHE A 319 -22.93 -21.81 19.04
C PHE A 319 -24.44 -21.69 18.79
N ALA A 320 -24.85 -20.99 17.73
CA ALA A 320 -26.27 -20.72 17.48
C ALA A 320 -27.14 -21.99 17.38
N TYR A 321 -26.57 -23.12 16.96
CA TYR A 321 -27.28 -24.39 16.80
C TYR A 321 -27.10 -25.35 17.98
N HIS A 322 -26.49 -24.92 19.09
CA HIS A 322 -26.17 -25.79 20.23
C HIS A 322 -27.39 -26.60 20.73
N PHE A 323 -28.57 -25.99 20.83
CA PHE A 323 -29.80 -26.69 21.21
C PHE A 323 -30.22 -27.78 20.22
N GLN A 324 -30.02 -27.55 18.92
CA GLN A 324 -30.38 -28.51 17.88
C GLN A 324 -29.43 -29.72 17.85
N PHE A 325 -28.20 -29.56 18.35
CA PHE A 325 -27.19 -30.62 18.40
C PHE A 325 -27.08 -31.31 19.77
N LYS A 326 -27.64 -30.72 20.84
CA LYS A 326 -27.59 -31.26 22.21
C LYS A 326 -28.10 -32.70 22.32
N GLU A 327 -29.08 -33.07 21.49
CA GLU A 327 -29.61 -34.43 21.44
C GLU A 327 -28.53 -35.46 21.07
N PHE A 328 -27.61 -35.12 20.16
CA PHE A 328 -26.52 -36.02 19.78
C PHE A 328 -25.57 -36.28 20.94
N VAL A 329 -25.31 -35.30 21.82
CA VAL A 329 -24.51 -35.52 23.04
C VAL A 329 -25.19 -36.52 23.96
N ARG A 330 -26.51 -36.37 24.18
CA ARG A 330 -27.29 -37.29 25.01
C ARG A 330 -27.26 -38.71 24.46
N ARG A 331 -27.53 -38.86 23.15
CA ARG A 331 -27.51 -40.17 22.47
C ARG A 331 -26.12 -40.81 22.47
N MET A 332 -25.07 -39.99 22.33
CA MET A 332 -23.69 -40.47 22.42
C MET A 332 -23.34 -40.96 23.83
N ASP A 333 -23.75 -40.21 24.85
CA ASP A 333 -23.58 -40.59 26.26
C ASP A 333 -24.32 -41.90 26.57
N ASP A 334 -25.56 -42.05 26.10
CA ASP A 334 -26.31 -43.30 26.28
C ASP A 334 -25.63 -44.48 25.58
N CYS A 335 -25.05 -44.27 24.39
CA CYS A 335 -24.32 -45.29 23.64
C CYS A 335 -23.01 -45.70 24.35
N VAL A 336 -22.25 -44.74 24.87
CA VAL A 336 -21.01 -45.00 25.62
C VAL A 336 -21.29 -45.68 26.95
N ASN A 337 -22.39 -45.34 27.62
CA ASN A 337 -22.77 -45.91 28.92
C ASN A 337 -23.58 -47.23 28.80
N GLY A 338 -23.80 -47.75 27.60
CA GLY A 338 -24.53 -49.01 27.37
C GLY A 338 -26.04 -48.92 27.65
N LEU A 339 -26.60 -47.71 27.66
CA LEU A 339 -28.01 -47.42 27.89
C LEU A 339 -28.80 -47.23 26.57
N SER A 340 -28.13 -47.32 25.42
CA SER A 340 -28.73 -47.11 24.10
C SER A 340 -29.75 -48.20 23.74
N THR A 341 -30.97 -47.79 23.38
CA THR A 341 -32.04 -48.65 22.85
C THR A 341 -31.97 -48.76 21.31
N GLY A 342 -30.80 -49.14 20.78
CA GLY A 342 -30.64 -49.48 19.36
C GLY A 342 -30.00 -48.42 18.45
N ASP A 343 -29.52 -47.31 19.00
CA ASP A 343 -28.65 -46.40 18.25
C ASP A 343 -27.19 -46.87 18.33
N SER A 344 -26.54 -47.02 17.18
CA SER A 344 -25.10 -47.21 17.08
C SER A 344 -24.38 -45.85 17.03
N MET A 345 -23.14 -45.80 17.52
CA MET A 345 -22.28 -44.62 17.42
C MET A 345 -22.18 -44.10 15.99
N GLU A 346 -22.04 -45.01 15.02
CA GLU A 346 -21.93 -44.70 13.58
C GLU A 346 -23.18 -44.00 13.06
N LYS A 347 -24.37 -44.47 13.44
CA LYS A 347 -25.65 -43.86 13.03
C LYS A 347 -25.81 -42.45 13.60
N ILE A 348 -25.45 -42.26 14.88
CA ILE A 348 -25.49 -40.93 15.53
C ILE A 348 -24.54 -39.96 14.81
N LEU A 349 -23.34 -40.42 14.48
CA LEU A 349 -22.37 -39.62 13.74
C LEU A 349 -22.89 -39.25 12.35
N GLU A 350 -23.47 -40.20 11.61
CA GLU A 350 -24.01 -39.93 10.27
C GLU A 350 -25.17 -38.93 10.31
N GLU A 351 -26.13 -39.09 11.22
CA GLU A 351 -27.24 -38.13 11.38
C GLU A 351 -26.75 -36.72 11.77
N MET A 352 -25.71 -36.63 12.60
CA MET A 352 -25.07 -35.36 12.95
C MET A 352 -24.40 -34.71 11.73
N ARG A 353 -23.74 -35.51 10.88
CA ARG A 353 -23.12 -35.05 9.63
C ARG A 353 -24.18 -34.54 8.66
N GLU A 354 -25.25 -35.28 8.45
CA GLU A 354 -26.37 -34.89 7.58
C GLU A 354 -27.03 -33.59 8.06
N LYS A 355 -27.25 -33.45 9.38
CA LYS A 355 -27.83 -32.22 9.96
C LYS A 355 -26.91 -31.02 9.76
N SER A 356 -25.60 -31.21 9.94
CA SER A 356 -24.61 -30.15 9.70
C SER A 356 -24.58 -29.73 8.23
N ASP A 357 -24.57 -30.70 7.30
CA ASP A 357 -24.60 -30.44 5.86
C ASP A 357 -25.87 -29.70 5.44
N HIS A 358 -27.02 -30.07 6.00
CA HIS A 358 -28.30 -29.40 5.74
C HIS A 358 -28.23 -27.91 6.12
N ILE A 359 -27.80 -27.59 7.34
CA ILE A 359 -27.71 -26.21 7.84
C ILE A 359 -26.71 -25.38 7.01
N LEU A 360 -25.56 -25.95 6.66
CA LEU A 360 -24.55 -25.29 5.83
C LEU A 360 -25.11 -24.89 4.45
N ARG A 361 -25.99 -25.73 3.88
CA ARG A 361 -26.65 -25.47 2.59
C ARG A 361 -27.81 -24.50 2.67
N THR A 362 -28.64 -24.56 3.71
CA THR A 362 -29.86 -23.75 3.83
C THR A 362 -29.61 -22.35 4.38
N ASP A 363 -28.81 -22.26 5.44
CA ASP A 363 -28.73 -21.06 6.28
C ASP A 363 -27.56 -20.16 5.88
N PHE A 364 -26.46 -20.75 5.40
CA PHE A 364 -25.19 -20.03 5.22
C PHE A 364 -24.71 -19.85 3.78
N ARG A 365 -25.31 -20.55 2.80
CA ARG A 365 -24.88 -20.53 1.38
C ARG A 365 -23.35 -20.53 1.24
N VAL A 366 -22.70 -21.47 1.91
CA VAL A 366 -21.24 -21.54 2.01
C VAL A 366 -20.63 -21.89 0.65
N ARG A 367 -19.53 -21.26 0.27
CA ARG A 367 -18.78 -21.61 -0.95
C ARG A 367 -18.44 -23.10 -0.94
N GLY A 368 -18.60 -23.77 -2.08
CA GLY A 368 -18.34 -25.22 -2.19
C GLY A 368 -19.48 -26.10 -1.66
N TYR A 369 -20.42 -25.54 -0.90
CA TYR A 369 -21.63 -26.19 -0.42
C TYR A 369 -22.84 -25.60 -1.14
N GLY A 370 -23.23 -26.23 -2.25
CA GLY A 370 -24.47 -25.90 -2.95
C GLY A 370 -24.31 -25.49 -4.42
N THR A 371 -24.01 -26.47 -5.27
CA THR A 371 -24.56 -26.54 -6.63
C THR A 371 -24.73 -28.02 -7.02
N SER A 372 -25.74 -28.74 -6.48
CA SER A 372 -26.09 -30.05 -7.06
C SER A 372 -27.39 -30.05 -7.87
N ASP A 373 -28.46 -29.35 -7.49
CA ASP A 373 -29.75 -29.65 -8.14
C ASP A 373 -30.52 -28.48 -8.78
N ARG A 374 -30.33 -27.21 -8.36
CA ARG A 374 -31.13 -26.11 -8.92
C ARG A 374 -30.61 -25.48 -10.22
N GLN A 375 -29.38 -25.78 -10.67
CA GLN A 375 -28.84 -25.24 -11.93
C GLN A 375 -28.94 -26.21 -13.12
N LYS A 376 -29.35 -27.47 -12.92
CA LYS A 376 -29.59 -28.40 -14.03
C LYS A 376 -30.95 -28.18 -14.71
N GLU A 377 -31.92 -27.55 -14.05
CA GLU A 377 -33.25 -27.28 -14.63
C GLU A 377 -33.31 -26.01 -15.49
N ASN A 378 -32.31 -25.12 -15.44
CA ASN A 378 -32.27 -23.90 -16.25
C ASN A 378 -31.16 -23.93 -17.31
N LYS A 379 -31.12 -25.00 -18.12
CA LYS A 379 -30.50 -24.91 -19.45
C LYS A 379 -31.57 -24.47 -20.45
N PRO A 380 -31.53 -23.24 -21.01
CA PRO A 380 -32.36 -22.92 -22.16
C PRO A 380 -31.92 -23.82 -23.32
N GLY A 381 -32.89 -24.48 -23.95
CA GLY A 381 -32.68 -25.40 -25.05
C GLY A 381 -31.83 -24.78 -26.16
N LYS A 382 -30.94 -25.60 -26.74
CA LYS A 382 -30.19 -25.27 -27.95
C LYS A 382 -31.16 -24.82 -29.06
N VAL A 383 -31.24 -23.52 -29.31
CA VAL A 383 -31.81 -23.01 -30.56
C VAL A 383 -30.79 -23.28 -31.66
N GLN A 384 -31.11 -24.22 -32.54
CA GLN A 384 -30.41 -24.42 -33.81
C GLN A 384 -30.46 -23.13 -34.61
N LYS A 385 -29.32 -22.47 -34.78
CA LYS A 385 -29.16 -21.39 -35.76
C LYS A 385 -29.14 -22.01 -37.17
N ASN A 386 -30.23 -21.83 -37.90
CA ASN A 386 -30.25 -21.95 -39.35
C ASN A 386 -29.25 -20.95 -39.95
N LYS A 387 -28.35 -21.44 -40.81
CA LYS A 387 -27.49 -20.59 -41.65
C LYS A 387 -28.32 -20.06 -42.84
N PRO A 388 -28.27 -18.77 -43.16
CA PRO A 388 -28.68 -18.31 -44.48
C PRO A 388 -27.61 -18.66 -45.51
N LYS A 389 -28.04 -19.18 -46.67
CA LYS A 389 -27.24 -19.25 -47.89
C LYS A 389 -27.06 -17.83 -48.44
N ILE A 390 -25.82 -17.42 -48.67
CA ILE A 390 -25.41 -16.61 -49.82
C ILE A 390 -24.13 -17.25 -50.34
#